data_AF-A0A0F3KGA5-F1
#
_entry.id   AF-A0A0F3KGA5-F1
#
_cell.length_a   1.000
_cell.length_b   1.000
_cell.length_c   1.000
_cell.angle_alpha   90.00
_cell.angle_beta   90.00
_cell.angle_gamma   90.00
#
_symmetry.space_group_name_H-M   'P 1'
#
loop_
_entity.id
_entity.type
_entity.pdbx_description
1 polymer ?
#
loop_
_entity_poly.entity_id
_entity_poly.type
_entity_poly.pdbx_seq_one_letter_code
_entity_poly.pdbx_strand_id
1 'polypeptide(L)' 'MANTYRNQCIAVAAGDNGSKIRFGQSEDDALADAMQACSSSGYTECHQYHSKCSTPQRIN' A
#
# COMPACT_ATOMS: atom_id res chain seq x y z
N MET A 1 -20.02 -14.58 -15.00
CA MET A 1 -18.68 -14.80 -14.43
C MET A 1 -18.12 -13.42 -14.13
N ALA A 2 -18.21 -12.95 -12.88
CA ALA A 2 -17.65 -11.66 -12.52
C ALA A 2 -16.14 -11.86 -12.36
N ASN A 3 -15.36 -11.34 -13.30
CA ASN A 3 -13.92 -11.21 -13.10
C ASN A 3 -13.74 -10.28 -11.89
N THR A 4 -13.43 -10.84 -10.72
CA THR A 4 -13.01 -10.03 -9.58
C THR A 4 -11.63 -9.51 -9.90
N TYR A 5 -11.56 -8.39 -10.63
CA TYR A 5 -10.36 -7.60 -10.75
C TYR A 5 -10.04 -7.10 -9.34
N ARG A 6 -9.21 -7.84 -8.59
CA ARG A 6 -8.56 -7.27 -7.42
C ARG A 6 -7.48 -6.35 -7.96
N ASN A 7 -7.84 -5.08 -8.15
CA ASN A 7 -6.84 -4.03 -8.18
C ASN A 7 -6.12 -4.12 -6.84
N GLN A 8 -4.94 -4.72 -6.85
CA GLN A 8 -4.11 -4.89 -5.67
C GLN A 8 -2.95 -3.93 -5.85
N CYS A 9 -3.19 -2.71 -5.38
CA CYS A 9 -2.18 -1.69 -5.29
C CYS A 9 -1.39 -1.90 -4.01
N ILE A 10 -0.09 -1.65 -4.07
CA ILE A 10 0.84 -1.77 -2.96
C ILE A 10 1.37 -0.38 -2.64
N ALA A 11 1.53 -0.08 -1.37
CA ALA A 11 2.29 1.06 -0.91
C ALA A 11 3.24 0.67 0.21
N VAL A 12 4.36 1.37 0.25
CA VAL A 12 5.41 1.27 1.24
C VAL A 12 5.57 2.65 1.88
N ALA A 13 5.32 2.71 3.18
CA ALA A 13 5.67 3.85 4.01
C ALA A 13 6.94 3.52 4.79
N ALA A 14 7.91 4.43 4.81
CA ALA A 14 9.15 4.28 5.56
C ALA A 14 9.21 5.32 6.68
N GLY A 15 9.79 4.96 7.81
CA GLY A 15 10.13 5.84 8.91
C GLY A 15 11.51 5.49 9.48
N ASP A 16 11.89 6.19 10.54
CA ASP A 16 13.15 6.02 11.28
C ASP A 16 13.50 4.56 11.62
N ASN A 17 12.51 3.75 12.03
CA ASN A 17 12.70 2.41 12.57
C ASN A 17 12.21 1.28 11.64
N GLY A 18 11.95 1.57 10.36
CA GLY A 18 11.63 0.55 9.37
C GLY A 18 10.57 1.00 8.36
N SER A 19 9.93 0.01 7.72
CA SER A 19 8.90 0.26 6.71
C SER A 19 7.67 -0.60 6.92
N LYS A 20 6.53 -0.08 6.48
CA LYS A 20 5.24 -0.78 6.46
C LYS A 20 4.77 -0.92 5.03
N ILE A 21 4.38 -2.15 4.70
CA ILE A 21 3.84 -2.51 3.40
C ILE A 21 2.35 -2.77 3.58
N ARG A 22 1.53 -2.12 2.76
CA ARG A 22 0.07 -2.30 2.74
C ARG A 22 -0.46 -2.41 1.32
N PHE A 23 -1.65 -2.97 1.22
CA PHE A 23 -2.34 -3.21 -0.05
C PHE A 23 -3.70 -2.51 -0.04
N GLY A 24 -4.11 -1.98 -1.19
CA GLY A 24 -5.37 -1.25 -1.33
C GLY A 24 -5.97 -1.42 -2.73
N GLN A 25 -7.20 -0.95 -2.89
CA GLN A 25 -7.90 -0.95 -4.19
C GLN A 25 -7.40 0.15 -5.14
N SER A 26 -6.76 1.17 -4.58
CA SER A 26 -6.06 2.25 -5.27
C SER A 26 -4.69 2.49 -4.61
N GLU A 27 -3.81 3.25 -5.28
CA GLU A 27 -2.53 3.65 -4.67
C GLU A 27 -2.74 4.52 -3.44
N ASP A 28 -3.74 5.43 -3.47
CA ASP A 28 -4.07 6.31 -2.37
C ASP A 28 -4.58 5.52 -1.15
N ASP A 29 -5.45 4.53 -1.36
CA ASP A 29 -5.92 3.66 -0.27
C ASP A 29 -4.78 2.87 0.36
N ALA A 30 -3.91 2.29 -0.49
CA ALA A 30 -2.75 1.54 -0.03
C ALA A 30 -1.79 2.45 0.75
N LEU A 31 -1.57 3.67 0.27
CA LEU A 31 -0.67 4.65 0.89
C LEU A 31 -1.23 5.16 2.21
N ALA A 32 -2.51 5.49 2.27
CA ALA A 32 -3.17 5.92 3.51
C ALA A 32 -3.05 4.87 4.61
N ASP A 33 -3.29 3.60 4.28
CA ASP A 33 -3.12 2.49 5.22
C ASP A 33 -1.63 2.28 5.58
N ALA A 34 -0.71 2.37 4.62
CA ALA A 34 0.73 2.24 4.89
C ALA A 34 1.24 3.33 5.85
N MET A 35 0.83 4.58 5.62
CA MET A 35 1.16 5.73 6.46
C MET A 35 0.55 5.59 7.87
N GLN A 36 -0.71 5.20 7.95
CA GLN A 36 -1.38 4.95 9.23
C GLN A 36 -0.71 3.80 10.00
N ALA A 37 -0.34 2.73 9.32
CA ALA A 37 0.38 1.60 9.92
C ALA A 37 1.78 2.00 10.41
N CYS A 38 2.46 2.88 9.66
CA CYS A 38 3.76 3.43 10.03
C CYS A 38 3.65 4.22 11.33
N SER A 39 2.74 5.21 11.38
CA SER A 39 2.55 6.04 12.58
C SER A 39 2.02 5.24 13.77
N SER A 40 1.10 4.30 13.55
CA SER A 40 0.54 3.45 14.62
C SER A 40 1.53 2.46 15.20
N SER A 41 2.63 2.18 14.48
CA SER A 41 3.73 1.35 14.99
C SER A 41 4.77 2.14 15.80
N GLY A 42 4.54 3.44 16.00
CA GLY A 42 5.45 4.32 16.73
C GLY A 42 6.68 4.74 15.94
N TYR A 43 6.67 4.60 14.60
CA TYR A 43 7.73 5.16 13.75
C TYR A 43 7.53 6.66 13.61
N THR A 44 8.63 7.40 13.56
CA THR A 44 8.64 8.84 13.29
C THR A 44 9.12 9.11 11.86
N GLU A 45 8.89 10.32 11.34
CA GLU A 45 9.24 10.69 9.96
C GLU A 45 8.63 9.75 8.90
N CYS A 46 7.41 9.26 9.15
CA CYS A 46 6.69 8.42 8.19
C CYS A 46 6.45 9.17 6.88
N HIS A 47 6.96 8.63 5.79
CA HIS A 47 6.80 9.19 4.45
C HIS A 47 6.57 8.09 3.42
N GLN A 48 5.98 8.46 2.29
CA GLN A 48 5.83 7.57 1.15
C GLN A 48 7.21 7.20 0.61
N TYR A 49 7.51 5.91 0.60
CA TYR A 49 8.69 5.37 -0.06
C TYR A 49 8.36 4.89 -1.49
N HIS A 50 7.23 4.20 -1.65
CA HIS A 50 6.79 3.69 -2.94
C HIS A 50 5.28 3.45 -2.95
N SER A 51 4.60 3.70 -4.07
CA SER A 51 3.26 3.18 -4.34
C SER A 51 3.16 2.77 -5.80
N LYS A 52 2.48 1.64 -6.07
CA LYS A 52 2.11 1.22 -7.41
C LYS A 52 0.90 0.29 -7.41
N CYS A 53 0.08 0.37 -8.45
CA CYS A 53 -0.89 -0.66 -8.76
C CYS A 53 -0.32 -1.76 -9.67
N SER A 54 -0.70 -3.02 -9.42
CA SER A 54 -0.59 -4.05 -10.44
C SER A 54 -1.48 -3.66 -11.62
N THR A 55 -0.96 -3.74 -12.86
CA THR A 55 -1.84 -3.74 -14.04
C THR A 55 -2.87 -4.87 -13.89
N PRO A 56 -4.15 -4.70 -14.27
CA PRO A 56 -5.16 -5.73 -14.11
C PRO A 56 -4.70 -7.04 -14.75
N GLN A 57 -4.26 -7.98 -13.91
CA GLN A 57 -3.85 -9.29 -14.39
C GLN A 57 -5.12 -10.09 -14.64
N ARG A 58 -5.30 -10.51 -15.89
CA ARG A 58 -6.36 -11.44 -16.25
C ARG A 58 -6.00 -12.79 -15.64
N ILE A 59 -6.59 -13.09 -14.48
CA ILE A 59 -6.53 -14.43 -13.89
C ILE A 59 -7.36 -15.32 -14.82
N ASN A 60 -6.67 -16.18 -15.57
CA ASN A 60 -7.28 -17.17 -16.46
C ASN A 60 -7.32 -18.53 -15.75
#